data_AF-A0A9D1PXS0-F1
#
_entry.id   AF-A0A9D1PXS0-F1
#
_cell.length_a   1.000
_cell.length_b   1.000
_cell.length_c   1.000
_cell.angle_alpha   90.00
_cell.angle_beta   90.00
_cell.angle_gamma   90.00
#
_symmetry.space_group_name_H-M   'P 1'
#
loop_
_entity.id
_entity.type
_entity.pdbx_description
1 polymer ?
#
loop_
_entity_poly.entity_id
_entity_poly.type
_entity_poly.pdbx_seq_one_letter_code
_entity_poly.pdbx_strand_id
1 'polypeptide(L)'
;MLPDFEGIFALRQAYAYNGLQGVLFLYFDNARMAEEAKKVLGEYREVKEQLQKLEDGGQKTPCRLEDVAVFRKFFSVSEDSASPCGWSIREDDDKFRLWQLRCGWFCLFATDPELTANDALLAYRDWEWSEAALAACLAGRARSCLQGERSLRLWPLPPSSCCTACTGP
;
A
#
# COMPACT_ATOMS: atom_id res chain seq x y z
N MET A 1 7.90 18.08 -10.71
CA MET A 1 8.52 16.83 -11.22
C MET A 1 9.97 16.85 -10.81
N LEU A 2 10.56 15.69 -10.53
CA LEU A 2 11.98 15.60 -10.17
C LEU A 2 12.87 15.71 -11.42
N PRO A 3 14.04 16.37 -11.33
CA PRO A 3 14.93 16.56 -12.48
C PRO A 3 15.50 15.25 -13.03
N ASP A 4 15.89 14.33 -12.14
CA ASP A 4 16.58 13.09 -12.53
C ASP A 4 15.64 11.89 -12.69
N PHE A 5 14.34 12.10 -12.44
CA PHE A 5 13.33 11.05 -12.45
C PHE A 5 12.11 11.48 -13.26
N GLU A 6 12.15 11.17 -14.55
CA GLU A 6 11.04 11.45 -15.46
C GLU A 6 9.75 10.77 -14.97
N GLY A 7 8.65 11.52 -15.00
CA GLY A 7 7.33 11.01 -14.58
C GLY A 7 7.16 10.87 -13.06
N ILE A 8 8.10 11.35 -12.24
CA ILE A 8 7.98 11.34 -10.79
C ILE A 8 7.76 12.76 -10.24
N PHE A 9 6.71 12.91 -9.45
CA PHE A 9 6.44 14.08 -8.63
C PHE A 9 6.89 13.81 -7.20
N ALA A 10 7.41 14.84 -6.53
CA ALA A 10 7.77 14.76 -5.12
C ALA A 10 7.36 16.04 -4.39
N LEU A 11 6.84 15.87 -3.18
CA LEU A 11 6.57 16.92 -2.22
C LEU A 11 7.39 16.67 -0.96
N ARG A 12 8.08 17.71 -0.49
CA ARG A 12 8.90 17.67 0.72
C ARG A 12 8.19 18.45 1.84
N GLN A 13 7.95 17.81 2.98
CA GLN A 13 7.26 18.43 4.12
C GLN A 13 8.00 18.14 5.42
N ALA A 14 8.21 19.17 6.25
CA ALA A 14 8.70 18.96 7.61
C ALA A 14 7.70 18.09 8.40
N TYR A 15 8.18 17.04 9.06
CA TYR A 15 7.32 16.06 9.70
C TYR A 15 7.97 15.51 10.98
N ALA A 16 7.15 15.19 11.97
CA ALA A 16 7.60 14.54 13.20
C ALA A 16 6.92 13.18 13.33
N TYR A 17 7.71 12.13 13.50
CA TYR A 17 7.21 10.76 13.69
C TYR A 17 7.73 10.21 15.02
N ASN A 18 6.83 9.83 15.93
CA ASN A 18 7.16 9.31 17.27
C ASN A 18 8.18 10.18 18.03
N GLY A 19 8.04 11.51 17.95
CA GLY A 19 8.94 12.46 18.62
C GLY A 19 10.27 12.71 17.90
N LEU A 20 10.55 12.01 16.80
CA LEU A 20 11.71 12.28 15.95
C LEU A 20 11.35 13.32 14.88
N GLN A 21 12.06 14.44 14.89
CA GLN A 21 11.95 15.47 13.87
C GLN A 21 12.65 15.02 12.59
N GLY A 22 12.04 15.32 11.45
CA GLY A 22 12.59 14.99 10.15
C GLY A 22 11.76 15.59 9.02
N VAL A 23 11.82 14.93 7.88
CA VAL A 23 11.20 15.33 6.64
C VAL A 23 10.51 14.13 6.04
N LEU A 24 9.25 14.33 5.64
CA LEU A 24 8.48 13.39 4.86
C LEU A 24 8.56 13.81 3.39
N PHE A 25 8.99 12.88 2.55
CA PHE A 25 8.97 13.00 1.10
C PHE A 25 7.81 12.18 0.57
N LEU A 26 6.83 12.84 -0.05
CA LEU A 26 5.69 12.20 -0.69
C LEU A 26 5.95 12.15 -2.18
N TYR A 27 6.03 10.95 -2.74
CA TYR A 27 6.28 10.71 -4.16
C TYR A 27 5.03 10.22 -4.86
N PHE A 28 4.88 10.62 -6.11
CA PHE A 28 3.95 10.02 -7.05
C PHE A 28 4.70 9.61 -8.31
N ASP A 29 4.71 8.32 -8.60
CA ASP A 29 5.39 7.72 -9.76
C ASP A 29 4.34 7.26 -10.79
N ASN A 30 4.36 7.90 -11.97
CA ASN A 30 3.41 7.60 -13.05
C ASN A 30 3.54 6.16 -13.59
N ALA A 31 4.76 5.62 -13.68
CA ALA A 31 4.97 4.27 -14.16
C ALA A 31 4.43 3.26 -13.15
N ARG A 32 4.75 3.48 -11.87
CA ARG A 32 4.23 2.68 -10.76
C ARG A 32 2.72 2.76 -10.65
N MET A 33 2.13 3.95 -10.84
CA MET A 33 0.67 4.12 -10.86
C MET A 33 0.01 3.22 -11.90
N ALA A 34 0.55 3.21 -13.14
CA ALA A 34 -0.02 2.41 -14.21
C ALA A 34 0.05 0.90 -13.93
N GLU A 35 1.14 0.42 -13.33
CA GLU A 35 1.31 -0.98 -12.94
C GLU A 35 0.40 -1.36 -11.76
N GLU A 36 0.42 -0.57 -10.69
CA GLU A 36 -0.39 -0.81 -9.49
C GLU A 36 -1.89 -0.73 -9.81
N ALA A 37 -2.32 0.23 -10.64
CA ALA A 37 -3.72 0.36 -11.05
C ALA A 37 -4.20 -0.88 -11.80
N LYS A 38 -3.39 -1.46 -12.69
CA LYS A 38 -3.73 -2.72 -13.38
C LYS A 38 -3.89 -3.87 -12.39
N LYS A 39 -2.98 -3.96 -11.40
CA LYS A 39 -3.04 -4.98 -10.35
C LYS A 39 -4.30 -4.84 -9.48
N VAL A 40 -4.58 -3.63 -9.00
CA VAL A 40 -5.77 -3.32 -8.21
C VAL A 40 -7.06 -3.63 -8.97
N LEU A 41 -7.12 -3.32 -10.26
CA LEU A 41 -8.27 -3.66 -11.12
C LEU A 41 -8.44 -5.19 -11.28
N GLY A 42 -7.34 -5.94 -11.41
CA GLY A 42 -7.37 -7.40 -11.44
C GLY A 42 -7.90 -7.99 -10.15
N GLU A 43 -7.32 -7.60 -9.02
CA GLU A 43 -7.76 -8.05 -7.69
C GLU A 43 -9.22 -7.70 -7.41
N TYR A 44 -9.67 -6.50 -7.80
CA TYR A 44 -11.07 -6.11 -7.64
C TYR A 44 -12.02 -7.04 -8.41
N ARG A 45 -11.68 -7.40 -9.65
CA ARG A 45 -12.48 -8.33 -10.46
C ARG A 45 -12.55 -9.71 -9.82
N GLU A 46 -11.41 -10.24 -9.37
CA GLU A 46 -11.35 -11.54 -8.71
C GLU A 46 -12.22 -11.58 -7.44
N VAL A 47 -12.13 -10.55 -6.60
CA VAL A 47 -12.93 -10.47 -5.37
C VAL A 47 -14.42 -10.25 -5.70
N LYS A 48 -14.75 -9.49 -6.75
CA LYS A 48 -16.14 -9.33 -7.21
C LYS A 48 -16.74 -10.65 -7.71
N GLU A 49 -15.97 -11.46 -8.43
CA GLU A 49 -16.40 -12.81 -8.82
C GLU A 49 -16.62 -13.73 -7.62
N GLN A 50 -15.79 -13.60 -6.57
CA GLN A 50 -15.98 -14.34 -5.32
C GLN A 50 -17.28 -13.91 -4.61
N LEU A 51 -17.59 -12.62 -4.61
CA LEU A 51 -18.84 -12.10 -4.03
C LEU A 51 -20.05 -12.66 -4.78
N GLN A 52 -20.02 -12.64 -6.12
CA GLN A 52 -21.09 -13.21 -6.94
C GLN A 52 -21.31 -14.70 -6.64
N LYS A 53 -20.23 -15.48 -6.54
CA LYS A 53 -20.32 -16.90 -6.16
C LYS A 53 -20.92 -17.11 -4.77
N LEU A 54 -20.66 -16.20 -3.84
CA LEU A 54 -21.19 -16.25 -2.48
C LEU A 54 -22.70 -15.94 -2.46
N GLU A 55 -23.15 -15.02 -3.32
CA GLU A 55 -24.57 -14.70 -3.52
C GLU A 55 -25.32 -15.80 -4.28
N ASP A 56 -24.73 -16.36 -5.35
CA ASP A 56 -25.33 -17.41 -6.18
C ASP A 56 -25.34 -18.79 -5.49
N GLY A 57 -24.34 -19.04 -4.63
CA GLY A 57 -24.11 -20.33 -3.97
C GLY A 57 -25.07 -20.66 -2.83
N GLY A 58 -25.95 -19.72 -2.45
CA GLY A 58 -26.91 -19.90 -1.37
C GLY A 58 -26.22 -20.37 -0.08
N GLN A 59 -25.14 -19.68 0.31
CA GLN A 59 -24.30 -20.02 1.46
C GLN A 59 -25.19 -20.26 2.71
N LYS A 60 -25.24 -21.51 3.19
CA LYS A 60 -26.14 -21.91 4.29
C LYS A 60 -25.54 -21.73 5.69
N THR A 61 -24.25 -21.45 5.77
CA THR A 61 -23.52 -21.28 7.02
C THR A 61 -22.81 -19.93 7.04
N PRO A 62 -22.77 -19.26 8.21
CA PRO A 62 -22.06 -18.00 8.36
C PRO A 62 -20.59 -18.11 7.96
N CYS A 63 -20.09 -17.12 7.22
CA CYS A 63 -18.69 -16.99 6.87
C CYS A 63 -17.86 -16.55 8.08
N ARG A 64 -16.62 -17.02 8.19
CA ARG A 64 -15.70 -16.56 9.24
C ARG A 64 -15.19 -15.16 8.89
N LEU A 65 -14.77 -14.42 9.90
CA LEU A 65 -14.19 -13.08 9.73
C LEU A 65 -13.02 -13.08 8.74
N GLU A 66 -12.18 -14.12 8.77
CA GLU A 66 -11.04 -14.31 7.88
C GLU A 66 -11.47 -14.42 6.42
N ASP A 67 -12.55 -15.15 6.15
CA ASP A 67 -13.10 -15.33 4.79
C ASP A 67 -13.64 -14.00 4.25
N VAL A 68 -14.23 -13.17 5.13
CA VAL A 68 -14.84 -11.89 4.73
C VAL A 68 -13.84 -10.73 4.70
N ALA A 69 -12.65 -10.91 5.29
CA ALA A 69 -11.60 -9.90 5.29
C ALA A 69 -11.12 -9.53 3.87
N VAL A 70 -11.19 -10.48 2.92
CA VAL A 70 -10.83 -10.24 1.51
C VAL A 70 -11.75 -9.19 0.89
N PHE A 71 -13.06 -9.24 1.18
CA PHE A 71 -14.02 -8.25 0.67
C PHE A 71 -13.83 -6.88 1.30
N ARG A 72 -13.40 -6.80 2.56
CA ARG A 72 -13.15 -5.53 3.26
C ARG A 72 -12.12 -4.65 2.56
N LYS A 73 -11.31 -5.19 1.64
CA LYS A 73 -10.37 -4.38 0.85
C LYS A 73 -11.11 -3.40 -0.07
N PHE A 74 -12.14 -3.85 -0.77
CA PHE A 74 -12.82 -3.07 -1.82
C PHE A 74 -14.29 -2.77 -1.55
N PHE A 75 -14.92 -3.53 -0.66
CA PHE A 75 -16.35 -3.47 -0.37
C PHE A 75 -16.58 -2.97 1.06
N SER A 76 -17.76 -2.42 1.29
CA SER A 76 -18.25 -2.12 2.63
C SER A 76 -18.82 -3.40 3.24
N VAL A 77 -18.33 -3.77 4.41
CA VAL A 77 -18.67 -5.04 5.08
C VAL A 77 -19.14 -4.73 6.49
N SER A 78 -20.31 -5.26 6.85
CA SER A 78 -20.89 -5.14 8.19
C SER A 78 -21.49 -6.48 8.62
N GLU A 79 -21.57 -6.72 9.93
CA GLU A 79 -22.29 -7.89 10.44
C GLU A 79 -23.79 -7.72 10.15
N ASP A 80 -24.41 -8.79 9.66
CA ASP A 80 -25.83 -8.80 9.33
C ASP A 80 -26.41 -10.18 9.64
N SER A 81 -27.13 -10.27 10.76
CA SER A 81 -27.78 -11.50 11.20
C SER A 81 -28.92 -11.97 10.29
N ALA A 82 -29.43 -11.09 9.40
CA ALA A 82 -30.42 -11.46 8.40
C ALA A 82 -29.78 -12.06 7.14
N SER A 83 -28.48 -11.87 6.94
CA SER A 83 -27.74 -12.44 5.83
C SER A 83 -27.43 -13.92 6.07
N PRO A 84 -27.64 -14.82 5.10
CA PRO A 84 -27.29 -16.24 5.22
C PRO A 84 -25.81 -16.50 5.55
N CYS A 85 -24.92 -15.61 5.10
CA CYS A 85 -23.51 -15.67 5.40
C CYS A 85 -23.11 -14.92 6.68
N GLY A 86 -24.04 -14.25 7.37
CA GLY A 86 -23.80 -13.46 8.59
C GLY A 86 -23.20 -12.06 8.35
N TRP A 87 -23.01 -11.67 7.09
CA TRP A 87 -22.39 -10.39 6.71
C TRP A 87 -23.19 -9.71 5.59
N SER A 88 -23.30 -8.38 5.65
CA SER A 88 -23.73 -7.56 4.52
C SER A 88 -22.49 -6.99 3.83
N ILE A 89 -22.28 -7.38 2.58
CA ILE A 89 -21.17 -6.94 1.73
C ILE A 89 -21.78 -6.12 0.60
N ARG A 90 -21.35 -4.86 0.45
CA ARG A 90 -21.92 -3.92 -0.54
C ARG A 90 -20.83 -3.23 -1.34
N GLU A 91 -21.13 -2.95 -2.61
CA GLU A 91 -20.29 -2.09 -3.44
C GLU A 91 -20.10 -0.72 -2.78
N ASP A 92 -18.86 -0.26 -2.82
CA ASP A 92 -18.41 0.99 -2.23
C ASP A 92 -17.44 1.65 -3.21
N ASP A 93 -18.01 2.36 -4.17
CA ASP A 93 -17.26 2.99 -5.26
C ASP A 93 -16.25 4.01 -4.72
N ASP A 94 -16.57 4.70 -3.63
CA ASP A 94 -15.67 5.67 -3.02
C ASP A 94 -14.46 4.98 -2.42
N LYS A 95 -14.66 3.85 -1.74
CA LYS A 95 -13.55 3.03 -1.22
C LYS A 95 -12.68 2.47 -2.33
N PHE A 96 -13.27 1.98 -3.42
CA PHE A 96 -12.52 1.52 -4.59
C PHE A 96 -11.73 2.66 -5.25
N ARG A 97 -12.38 3.82 -5.45
CA ARG A 97 -11.74 5.04 -5.99
C ARG A 97 -10.59 5.50 -5.10
N LEU A 98 -10.75 5.48 -3.78
CA LEU A 98 -9.67 5.83 -2.84
C LEU A 98 -8.47 4.90 -2.98
N TRP A 99 -8.69 3.60 -3.19
CA TRP A 99 -7.60 2.65 -3.48
C TRP A 99 -6.91 2.97 -4.81
N GLN A 100 -7.69 3.20 -5.87
CA GLN A 100 -7.14 3.53 -7.18
C GLN A 100 -6.36 4.84 -7.18
N LEU A 101 -6.84 5.86 -6.47
CA LEU A 101 -6.17 7.16 -6.33
C LEU A 101 -4.86 7.09 -5.54
N ARG A 102 -4.67 6.04 -4.73
CA ARG A 102 -3.42 5.80 -3.98
C ARG A 102 -2.35 5.10 -4.82
N CYS A 103 -2.70 4.51 -5.96
CA CYS A 103 -1.71 3.87 -6.84
C CYS A 103 -0.64 4.88 -7.27
N GLY A 104 0.62 4.45 -7.22
CA GLY A 104 1.79 5.27 -7.53
C GLY A 104 2.24 6.22 -6.43
N TRP A 105 1.45 6.39 -5.35
CA TRP A 105 1.88 7.17 -4.19
C TRP A 105 2.71 6.32 -3.23
N PHE A 106 3.83 6.87 -2.78
CA PHE A 106 4.62 6.30 -1.70
C PHE A 106 5.32 7.42 -0.93
N CYS A 107 5.83 7.12 0.27
CA CYS A 107 6.50 8.12 1.08
C CYS A 107 7.81 7.59 1.68
N LEU A 108 8.77 8.50 1.82
CA LEU A 108 10.04 8.27 2.52
C LEU A 108 10.13 9.23 3.69
N PHE A 109 10.57 8.75 4.85
CA PHE A 109 10.87 9.59 6.00
C PHE A 109 12.39 9.62 6.20
N ALA A 110 12.96 10.81 6.36
CA ALA A 110 14.36 10.99 6.71
C ALA A 110 14.50 11.96 7.87
N THR A 111 15.49 11.73 8.72
CA THR A 111 15.83 12.63 9.83
C THR A 111 16.77 13.75 9.41
N ASP A 112 17.33 13.69 8.20
CA ASP A 112 18.19 14.73 7.65
C ASP A 112 17.33 15.82 7.00
N PRO A 113 17.27 17.03 7.59
CA PRO A 113 16.49 18.12 7.03
C PRO A 113 17.10 18.66 5.72
N GLU A 114 18.39 18.50 5.46
CA GLU A 114 19.00 19.06 4.25
C GLU A 114 18.87 18.12 3.04
N LEU A 115 18.37 16.90 3.27
CA LEU A 115 18.19 15.90 2.22
C LEU A 115 17.18 16.39 1.16
N THR A 116 17.59 16.34 -0.10
CA THR A 116 16.71 16.69 -1.21
C THR A 116 15.81 15.51 -1.56
N ALA A 117 14.66 15.80 -2.19
CA ALA A 117 13.75 14.74 -2.66
C ALA A 117 14.40 13.84 -3.73
N ASN A 118 15.40 14.35 -4.46
CA ASN A 118 16.13 13.59 -5.46
C ASN A 118 17.10 12.60 -4.81
N ASP A 119 17.89 13.08 -3.85
CA ASP A 119 18.87 12.26 -3.13
C ASP A 119 18.18 11.18 -2.28
N ALA A 120 17.07 11.53 -1.64
CA ALA A 120 16.25 10.58 -0.91
C ALA A 120 15.72 9.44 -1.80
N LEU A 121 15.30 9.77 -3.03
CA LEU A 121 14.78 8.78 -3.98
C LEU A 121 15.89 7.91 -4.59
N LEU A 122 17.05 8.49 -4.90
CA LEU A 122 18.24 7.75 -5.35
C LEU A 122 18.63 6.72 -4.30
N ALA A 123 18.78 7.15 -3.04
CA ALA A 123 19.19 6.27 -1.96
C ALA A 123 18.17 5.16 -1.66
N TYR A 124 16.86 5.45 -1.83
CA TYR A 124 15.81 4.43 -1.77
C TYR A 124 15.94 3.38 -2.87
N ARG A 125 16.14 3.80 -4.12
CA ARG A 125 16.26 2.87 -5.27
C ARG A 125 17.52 2.01 -5.18
N ASP A 126 18.64 2.59 -4.76
CA ASP A 126 19.88 1.85 -4.52
C ASP A 126 19.68 0.76 -3.45
N TRP A 127 18.92 1.06 -2.40
CA TRP A 127 18.53 0.09 -1.39
C TRP A 127 17.60 -1.00 -1.95
N GLU A 128 16.55 -0.64 -2.69
CA GLU A 128 15.62 -1.61 -3.30
C GLU A 128 16.34 -2.58 -4.24
N TRP A 129 17.27 -2.06 -5.06
CA TRP A 129 18.09 -2.90 -5.93
C TRP A 129 19.03 -3.81 -5.15
N SER A 130 19.58 -3.33 -4.04
CA SER A 130 20.43 -4.14 -3.16
C SER A 130 19.64 -5.28 -2.50
N GLU A 131 18.43 -5.01 -2.01
CA GLU A 131 17.56 -6.06 -1.45
C GLU A 131 17.05 -7.03 -2.52
N ALA A 132 16.63 -6.55 -3.69
CA ALA A 132 16.19 -7.41 -4.78
C ALA A 132 17.33 -8.31 -5.28
N ALA A 133 18.55 -7.77 -5.39
CA ALA A 133 19.74 -8.54 -5.70
C ALA A 133 20.03 -9.59 -4.62
N LEU A 134 19.96 -9.21 -3.33
CA LEU A 134 20.15 -10.12 -2.20
C LEU A 134 19.11 -11.24 -2.19
N ALA A 135 17.83 -10.91 -2.37
CA ALA A 135 16.73 -11.89 -2.46
C ALA A 135 16.92 -12.83 -3.66
N ALA A 136 17.38 -12.33 -4.81
CA ALA A 136 17.71 -13.16 -5.97
C ALA A 136 18.94 -14.06 -5.72
N CYS A 137 19.97 -13.57 -5.02
CA CYS A 137 21.11 -14.37 -4.55
C CYS A 137 20.66 -15.48 -3.59
N LEU A 138 19.85 -15.15 -2.59
CA LEU A 138 19.30 -16.11 -1.61
C LEU A 138 18.36 -17.14 -2.26
N ALA A 139 17.62 -16.74 -3.30
CA ALA A 139 16.82 -17.63 -4.13
C ALA A 139 17.64 -18.42 -5.16
N GLY A 140 18.98 -18.36 -5.12
CA GLY A 140 19.90 -19.13 -5.95
C GLY A 140 20.05 -18.66 -7.39
N ARG A 141 19.61 -17.44 -7.73
CA ARG A 141 19.54 -16.92 -9.11
C ARG A 141 20.64 -15.92 -9.49
N ALA A 142 21.47 -15.47 -8.55
CA ALA A 142 22.57 -14.54 -8.82
C ALA A 142 23.87 -14.94 -8.09
N ARG A 143 25.03 -14.79 -8.77
CA ARG A 143 26.35 -15.32 -8.34
C ARG A 143 27.22 -14.38 -7.50
N SER A 144 26.75 -13.20 -7.09
CA SER A 144 27.55 -12.29 -6.26
C SER A 144 26.69 -11.15 -5.72
N CYS A 145 26.61 -11.02 -4.40
CA CYS A 145 25.93 -9.91 -3.72
C CYS A 145 26.93 -9.16 -2.83
N LEU A 146 27.16 -7.88 -3.13
CA LEU A 146 27.99 -6.96 -2.35
C LEU A 146 27.17 -6.38 -1.18
N GLN A 147 27.79 -6.36 0.01
CA GLN A 147 27.29 -5.71 1.22
C GLN A 147 27.43 -4.18 1.13
N GLY A 148 26.38 -3.46 1.52
CA GLY A 148 26.41 -2.02 1.76
C GLY A 148 25.37 -1.62 2.80
N GLU A 149 25.79 -1.44 4.05
CA GLU A 149 24.96 -0.91 5.14
C GLU A 149 24.72 0.60 4.96
N ARG A 150 23.50 1.00 4.61
CA ARG A 150 22.97 2.35 4.90
C ARG A 150 21.50 2.21 5.31
N SER A 151 21.21 2.54 6.56
CA SER A 151 19.91 2.36 7.20
C SER A 151 18.89 3.42 6.75
N LEU A 152 18.27 3.23 5.58
CA LEU A 152 17.02 3.90 5.22
C LEU A 152 15.85 3.03 5.71
N ARG A 153 15.21 3.41 6.82
CA ARG A 153 13.99 2.72 7.27
C ARG A 153 12.80 3.24 6.47
N LEU A 154 12.40 2.47 5.48
CA LEU A 154 11.09 2.62 4.85
C LEU A 154 10.02 2.25 5.86
N TRP A 155 9.18 3.21 6.19
CA TRP A 155 7.89 2.91 6.78
C TRP A 155 6.91 2.74 5.63
N PRO A 156 6.50 1.50 5.27
CA PRO A 156 5.26 1.36 4.52
C PRO A 156 4.18 2.03 5.36
N LEU A 157 3.43 2.95 4.76
CA LEU A 157 2.22 3.47 5.38
C LEU A 157 1.40 2.25 5.82
N PRO A 158 1.03 2.13 7.11
CA PRO A 158 0.32 0.96 7.58
C PRO A 158 -0.94 0.78 6.71
N PRO A 159 -1.21 -0.43 6.18
CA PRO A 159 -2.51 -0.70 5.60
C PRO A 159 -3.52 -0.55 6.72
N SER A 160 -4.28 0.56 6.71
CA SER A 160 -5.39 0.81 7.62
C SER A 160 -5.08 0.62 9.11
N SER A 161 -4.41 1.59 9.74
CA SER A 161 -4.74 1.89 11.14
C SER A 161 -5.88 2.90 11.13
N CYS A 162 -6.99 2.44 11.66
CA CYS A 162 -8.25 3.14 11.85
C CYS A 162 -8.05 4.60 12.30
N CYS A 163 -8.69 5.52 11.58
CA CYS A 163 -9.16 6.77 12.16
C CYS A 163 -10.15 6.43 13.28
N THR A 164 -9.67 6.30 14.51
CA THR A 164 -10.50 6.30 15.73
C THR A 164 -9.63 6.71 16.91
N ALA A 165 -9.20 7.98 16.92
CA ALA A 165 -8.76 8.67 18.13
C ALA A 165 -8.61 10.18 17.84
N CYS A 166 -9.71 10.85 17.55
CA CYS A 166 -9.82 12.32 17.67
C CYS A 166 -11.24 12.65 18.12
N THR A 167 -11.59 12.23 19.34
CA THR A 167 -12.68 12.81 20.13
C THR A 167 -12.20 13.02 21.56
N GLY A 168 -11.70 14.23 21.80
CA GLY A 168 -11.81 15.00 23.05
C GLY A 168 -10.82 14.70 24.18
N PRO A 169 -10.64 15.65 25.13
CA PRO A 169 -11.25 16.99 25.23
C PRO A 169 -10.40 18.12 24.64
#